data_AF-A0A0C9M3S8-F1
#
_entry.id   AF-A0A0C9M3S8-F1
#
_cell.length_a   1.000
_cell.length_b   1.000
_cell.length_c   1.000
_cell.angle_alpha   90.00
_cell.angle_beta   90.00
_cell.angle_gamma   90.00
#
_symmetry.space_group_name_H-M   'P 1'
#
loop_
_entity.id
_entity.type
_entity.pdbx_description
1 polymer ?
#
loop_
_entity_poly.entity_id
_entity_poly.type
_entity_poly.pdbx_seq_one_letter_code
_entity_poly.pdbx_strand_id
1 'polypeptide(L)'
;MPAEKKKPNAKLTKLYSRTRFKKSIESGLDGKNIAGDTDILMYMNFLMFLERLANNSERAADERGSSRVNANDVNKYLQDTLREFRG
;
A
#
# COMPACT_ATOMS: atom_id res chain seq x y z
N MET A 1 -2.46 -47.61 -3.60
CA MET A 1 -3.25 -46.42 -3.96
C MET A 1 -2.53 -45.19 -3.41
N PRO A 2 -1.98 -44.31 -4.26
CA PRO A 2 -1.27 -43.13 -3.76
C PRO A 2 -2.26 -42.11 -3.22
N ALA A 3 -2.03 -41.67 -1.98
CA ALA A 3 -2.84 -40.66 -1.30
C ALA A 3 -2.78 -39.32 -2.05
N GLU A 4 -3.95 -38.79 -2.42
CA GLU A 4 -4.09 -37.43 -2.94
C GLU A 4 -3.57 -36.43 -1.90
N LYS A 5 -2.46 -35.76 -2.24
CA LYS A 5 -1.98 -34.61 -1.49
C LYS A 5 -3.00 -33.48 -1.67
N LYS A 6 -3.83 -33.22 -0.65
CA LYS A 6 -4.65 -32.01 -0.57
C LYS A 6 -3.74 -30.79 -0.71
N LYS A 7 -3.85 -30.06 -1.82
CA LYS A 7 -3.17 -28.77 -2.02
C LYS A 7 -3.57 -27.83 -0.87
N PRO A 8 -2.63 -27.11 -0.24
CA PRO A 8 -3.01 -26.11 0.74
C PRO A 8 -3.86 -25.08 0.02
N ASN A 9 -5.12 -24.98 0.42
CA ASN A 9 -6.02 -23.92 -0.01
C ASN A 9 -5.43 -22.65 0.58
N ALA A 10 -4.59 -21.96 -0.19
CA ALA A 10 -3.96 -20.72 0.22
C ALA A 10 -5.11 -19.80 0.64
N LYS A 11 -5.25 -19.57 1.96
CA LYS A 11 -6.19 -18.59 2.46
C LYS A 11 -5.84 -17.30 1.72
N LEU A 12 -6.69 -16.86 0.80
CA LEU A 12 -6.68 -15.49 0.32
C LEU A 12 -6.87 -14.63 1.56
N THR A 13 -5.77 -14.26 2.20
CA THR A 13 -5.75 -13.16 3.15
C THR A 13 -6.25 -11.98 2.34
N LYS A 14 -7.45 -11.50 2.67
CA LYS A 14 -7.96 -10.27 2.07
C LYS A 14 -6.85 -9.22 2.21
N LEU A 15 -6.33 -8.73 1.08
CA LEU A 15 -5.21 -7.78 1.01
C LEU A 15 -5.43 -6.56 1.92
N TYR A 16 -6.69 -6.17 2.09
CA TYR A 16 -7.12 -5.14 3.01
C TYR A 16 -8.57 -5.35 3.47
N SER A 17 -8.95 -4.69 4.56
CA SER A 17 -10.35 -4.59 4.98
C SER A 17 -11.02 -3.44 4.24
N ARG A 18 -11.83 -3.79 3.23
CA ARG A 18 -12.59 -2.82 2.42
C ARG A 18 -13.42 -1.85 3.28
N THR A 19 -14.11 -2.37 4.29
CA THR A 19 -14.93 -1.56 5.22
C THR A 19 -14.09 -0.59 6.04
N ARG A 20 -12.93 -1.01 6.56
CA ARG A 20 -12.05 -0.10 7.34
C ARG A 20 -11.44 0.97 6.45
N PHE A 21 -11.02 0.60 5.24
CA PHE A 21 -10.43 1.53 4.28
C PHE A 21 -11.44 2.59 3.83
N LYS A 22 -12.65 2.17 3.44
CA LYS A 22 -13.75 3.08 3.12
C LYS A 22 -14.03 4.07 4.26
N LYS A 23 -14.18 3.58 5.50
CA LYS A 23 -14.40 4.43 6.68
C LYS A 23 -13.26 5.43 6.91
N SER A 24 -12.02 5.01 6.69
CA SER A 24 -10.84 5.88 6.83
C SER A 24 -10.83 7.01 5.79
N ILE A 25 -11.30 6.75 4.57
CA ILE A 25 -11.43 7.79 3.54
C ILE A 25 -12.56 8.74 3.92
N GLU A 26 -13.75 8.19 4.22
CA GLU A 26 -14.94 8.98 4.55
C GLU A 26 -14.74 9.84 5.81
N SER A 27 -13.93 9.41 6.79
CA SER A 27 -13.60 10.26 7.94
C SER A 27 -12.83 11.55 7.59
N GLY A 28 -12.15 11.58 6.45
CA GLY A 28 -11.48 12.78 5.94
C GLY A 28 -12.35 13.62 5.01
N LEU A 29 -13.55 13.13 4.67
CA LEU A 29 -14.51 13.84 3.84
C LEU A 29 -15.56 14.49 4.76
N ASP A 30 -15.71 15.81 4.68
CA ASP A 30 -16.60 16.64 5.50
C ASP A 30 -18.09 16.21 5.42
N GLY A 31 -18.43 15.12 6.09
CA GLY A 31 -19.74 14.46 6.06
C GLY A 31 -20.10 13.76 4.73
N LYS A 32 -19.18 13.65 3.76
CA LYS A 32 -19.48 13.11 2.42
C LYS A 32 -19.14 11.62 2.34
N ASN A 33 -20.00 10.87 1.64
CA ASN A 33 -19.77 9.46 1.34
C ASN A 33 -19.06 9.30 0.00
N ILE A 34 -18.26 8.25 -0.14
CA ILE A 34 -17.70 7.86 -1.44
C ILE A 34 -18.66 6.96 -2.21
N ALA A 35 -18.76 7.21 -3.51
CA ALA A 35 -19.65 6.48 -4.40
C ALA A 35 -19.18 5.03 -4.62
N GLY A 36 -20.12 4.08 -4.62
CA GLY A 36 -19.93 2.71 -5.09
C GLY A 36 -18.57 2.07 -4.74
N ASP A 37 -17.88 1.61 -5.78
CA ASP A 37 -16.58 0.93 -5.72
C ASP A 37 -15.37 1.89 -5.81
N THR A 38 -15.56 3.19 -5.59
CA THR A 38 -14.47 4.19 -5.64
C THR A 38 -13.37 3.88 -4.63
N ASP A 39 -13.72 3.24 -3.51
CA ASP A 39 -12.74 2.79 -2.52
C ASP A 39 -11.72 1.79 -3.08
N ILE A 40 -12.09 0.99 -4.08
CA ILE A 40 -11.16 0.07 -4.74
C ILE A 40 -10.12 0.85 -5.54
N LEU A 41 -10.56 1.86 -6.29
CA LEU A 41 -9.66 2.72 -7.08
C LEU A 41 -8.71 3.51 -6.18
N MET A 42 -9.23 4.04 -5.06
CA MET A 42 -8.43 4.72 -4.05
C MET A 42 -7.41 3.78 -3.41
N TYR A 43 -7.77 2.51 -3.18
CA TYR A 43 -6.84 1.51 -2.67
C TYR A 43 -5.73 1.18 -3.69
N MET A 44 -6.07 1.04 -4.97
CA MET A 44 -5.06 0.87 -6.02
C MET A 44 -4.10 2.06 -6.08
N ASN A 45 -4.62 3.29 -5.97
CA ASN A 45 -3.78 4.49 -5.92
C ASN A 45 -2.85 4.49 -4.70
N PHE A 46 -3.35 4.06 -3.55
CA PHE A 46 -2.53 3.89 -2.34
C PHE A 46 -1.43 2.83 -2.50
N LEU A 47 -1.71 1.72 -3.20
CA LEU A 47 -0.68 0.72 -3.50
C LEU A 47 0.42 1.28 -4.43
N MET A 48 0.04 2.03 -5.45
CA MET A 48 1.00 2.69 -6.34
C MET A 48 1.89 3.69 -5.57
N PHE A 49 1.30 4.43 -4.62
CA PHE A 49 2.05 5.29 -3.72
C PHE A 49 3.08 4.51 -2.87
N LEU A 50 2.65 3.39 -2.27
CA LEU A 50 3.54 2.56 -1.46
C LEU A 50 4.67 1.94 -2.27
N GLU A 51 4.39 1.46 -3.48
CA GLU A 51 5.41 0.92 -4.39
C GLU A 51 6.45 1.98 -4.76
N ARG A 52 5.99 3.20 -5.12
CA ARG A 52 6.89 4.31 -5.44
C ARG A 52 7.76 4.69 -4.25
N LEU A 53 7.17 4.81 -3.07
CA LEU A 53 7.89 5.14 -1.86
C LEU A 53 8.92 4.05 -1.50
N ALA A 54 8.54 2.78 -1.62
CA ALA A 54 9.44 1.65 -1.35
C ALA A 54 10.65 1.66 -2.28
N ASN A 55 10.43 1.78 -3.59
CA ASN A 55 11.50 1.82 -4.59
C ASN A 55 12.47 3.00 -4.36
N ASN A 56 11.94 4.17 -4.03
CA ASN A 56 12.78 5.33 -3.72
C ASN A 56 13.57 5.14 -2.40
N SER A 57 12.93 4.55 -1.39
CA SER A 57 13.59 4.27 -0.10
C SER A 57 14.69 3.21 -0.24
N GLU A 58 14.50 2.20 -1.10
CA GLU A 58 15.51 1.20 -1.43
C GLU A 58 16.74 1.85 -2.07
N ARG A 59 16.54 2.76 -3.04
CA ARG A 59 17.64 3.55 -3.64
C ARG A 59 18.41 4.36 -2.59
N ALA A 60 17.73 4.97 -1.62
CA ALA A 60 18.42 5.67 -0.53
C ALA A 60 19.25 4.72 0.36
N ALA A 61 18.73 3.51 0.63
CA ALA A 61 19.47 2.50 1.38
C ALA A 61 20.71 2.03 0.60
N ASP A 62 20.60 1.85 -0.71
CA ASP A 62 21.70 1.48 -1.60
C ASP A 62 22.78 2.58 -1.67
N GLU A 63 22.39 3.86 -1.81
CA GLU A 63 23.29 5.02 -1.75
C GLU A 63 24.08 5.08 -0.44
N ARG A 64 23.45 4.63 0.65
CA ARG A 64 24.05 4.52 1.99
C ARG A 64 24.88 3.23 2.18
N GLY A 65 24.89 2.33 1.21
CA GLY A 65 25.60 1.04 1.27
C GLY A 65 24.96 0.02 2.21
N SER A 66 23.64 0.04 2.36
CA SER A 66 22.91 -0.78 3.32
C SER A 66 21.87 -1.67 2.65
N SER A 67 21.88 -2.97 3.00
CA SER A 67 20.87 -3.93 2.54
C SER A 67 19.51 -3.83 3.25
N ARG A 68 19.32 -2.80 4.08
CA ARG A 68 18.11 -2.60 4.88
C ARG A 68 17.65 -1.15 4.80
N VAL A 69 16.41 -0.99 4.38
CA VAL A 69 15.67 0.28 4.46
C VAL A 69 15.38 0.61 5.92
N ASN A 70 15.66 1.84 6.31
CA ASN A 70 15.32 2.38 7.63
C ASN A 70 14.39 3.60 7.52
N ALA A 71 14.02 4.17 8.66
CA ALA A 71 13.13 5.33 8.70
C ALA A 71 13.68 6.57 7.99
N ASN A 72 15.00 6.79 8.00
CA ASN A 72 15.62 7.95 7.34
C ASN A 72 15.55 7.82 5.82
N ASP A 73 15.73 6.61 5.30
CA ASP A 73 15.62 6.34 3.85
C ASP A 73 14.20 6.62 3.34
N VAL A 74 13.19 6.27 4.14
CA VAL A 74 11.77 6.58 3.86
C VAL A 74 11.49 8.07 3.97
N ASN A 75 11.91 8.69 5.07
CA ASN A 75 11.66 10.11 5.33
C ASN A 75 12.28 11.01 4.27
N LYS A 76 13.44 10.61 3.69
CA LYS A 76 14.11 11.32 2.60
C LYS A 76 13.19 11.51 1.38
N TYR A 77 12.41 10.50 1.01
CA TYR A 77 11.58 10.52 -0.21
C TYR A 77 10.08 10.64 0.04
N LEU A 78 9.64 10.62 1.30
CA LEU A 78 8.22 10.68 1.65
C LEU A 78 7.54 11.94 1.10
N GLN A 79 8.11 13.12 1.31
CA GLN A 79 7.49 14.38 0.89
C GLN A 79 7.42 14.51 -0.64
N ASP A 80 8.45 14.08 -1.35
CA ASP A 80 8.46 14.14 -2.81
C ASP A 80 7.49 13.12 -3.42
N THR A 81 7.42 11.92 -2.85
CA THR A 81 6.42 10.93 -3.28
C THR A 81 4.99 11.41 -2.99
N LEU A 82 4.74 12.06 -1.85
CA LEU A 82 3.43 12.68 -1.57
C LEU A 82 3.08 13.80 -2.56
N ARG A 83 4.08 14.58 -3.01
CA ARG A 83 3.87 15.62 -4.03
C ARG A 83 3.49 15.05 -5.39
N GLU A 84 4.06 13.92 -5.80
CA GLU A 84 3.67 13.24 -7.05
C GLU A 84 2.21 12.76 -7.04
N PHE A 85 1.65 12.48 -5.87
CA PHE A 85 0.28 11.98 -5.69
C PHE A 85 -0.72 13.07 -5.25
N ARG A 86 -0.28 14.33 -5.11
CA ARG A 86 -1.18 15.50 -5.01
C ARG A 86 -1.72 15.79 -6.41
N GLY A 87 -2.85 15.17 -6.75
CA GLY A 87 -3.60 15.48 -7.96
C GLY A 87 -3.94 16.96 -8.08
#